data_AF-A0A523NUM9-F1
#
_entry.id   AF-A0A523NUM9-F1
#
_cell.length_a   1.000
_cell.length_b   1.000
_cell.length_c   1.000
_cell.angle_alpha   90.00
_cell.angle_beta   90.00
_cell.angle_gamma   90.00
#
_symmetry.space_group_name_H-M   'P 1'
#
loop_
_entity.id
_entity.type
_entity.pdbx_description
1 polymer ?
#
loop_
_entity_poly.entity_id
_entity_poly.type
_entity_poly.pdbx_seq_one_letter_code
_entity_poly.pdbx_strand_id
1 'polypeptide(L)'
;MLSNYKARIRILFVSLFVLSACEGAPDPQPPKMVSEVDGKAMMLVPAGEFIMGTNRTDPENTHLKIGTVKPLYKDQHPERRVHLDAFYIDQYEVTNREYKKFVDDTQFHELPGHWEDGRFPKGKGGLPVTNVTWREALAYA
;
A
#
# COMPACT_ATOMS: atom_id res chain seq x y z
N MET A 1 39.71 -71.34 -26.19
CA MET A 1 39.48 -70.50 -24.99
C MET A 1 40.16 -69.15 -25.21
N LEU A 2 39.52 -68.05 -24.77
CA LEU A 2 39.98 -66.63 -24.75
C LEU A 2 39.92 -65.92 -26.12
N SER A 3 38.84 -65.20 -26.44
CA SER A 3 38.43 -63.85 -25.98
C SER A 3 39.43 -62.75 -26.34
N ASN A 4 39.05 -61.85 -27.26
CA ASN A 4 39.56 -60.48 -27.37
C ASN A 4 38.60 -59.62 -28.22
N TYR A 5 37.52 -59.15 -27.60
CA TYR A 5 36.62 -58.14 -28.16
C TYR A 5 37.20 -56.74 -27.90
N LYS A 6 37.57 -56.02 -28.96
CA LYS A 6 38.04 -54.63 -28.86
C LYS A 6 36.85 -53.70 -28.55
N ALA A 7 36.85 -53.14 -27.34
CA ALA A 7 35.91 -52.11 -26.91
C ALA A 7 36.06 -50.82 -27.75
N ARG A 8 34.97 -50.33 -28.33
CA ARG A 8 34.85 -48.96 -28.85
C ARG A 8 33.83 -48.23 -27.97
N ILE A 9 34.33 -47.53 -26.97
CA ILE A 9 33.56 -46.66 -26.09
C ILE A 9 33.08 -45.45 -26.92
N ARG A 10 31.77 -45.31 -27.09
CA ARG A 10 31.15 -44.07 -27.58
C ARG A 10 30.62 -43.31 -26.38
N ILE A 11 31.29 -42.22 -26.00
CA ILE A 11 30.85 -41.32 -24.94
C ILE A 11 29.69 -40.48 -25.51
N LEU A 12 28.47 -40.75 -25.08
CA LEU A 12 27.32 -39.87 -25.28
C LEU A 12 27.29 -38.87 -24.12
N PHE A 13 27.70 -37.63 -24.37
CA PHE A 13 27.51 -36.51 -23.44
C PHE A 13 26.01 -36.15 -23.45
N VAL A 14 25.24 -36.69 -22.51
CA VAL A 14 23.89 -36.21 -22.23
C VAL A 14 24.03 -35.01 -21.30
N SER A 15 24.03 -33.81 -21.89
CA SER A 15 23.91 -32.56 -21.14
C SER A 15 22.52 -32.51 -20.51
N LEU A 16 22.45 -32.82 -19.22
CA LEU A 16 21.26 -32.61 -18.40
C LEU A 16 21.17 -31.11 -18.09
N PHE A 17 20.44 -30.38 -18.94
CA PHE A 17 20.02 -29.01 -18.66
C PHE A 17 19.05 -29.03 -17.47
N VAL A 18 19.57 -28.76 -16.26
CA VAL A 18 18.74 -28.50 -15.09
C VAL A 18 18.24 -27.06 -15.21
N LEU A 19 17.02 -26.88 -15.72
CA LEU A 19 16.28 -25.63 -15.59
C LEU A 19 15.89 -25.49 -14.11
N SER A 20 16.71 -24.79 -13.34
CA SER A 20 16.34 -24.32 -12.01
C SER A 20 15.35 -23.18 -12.17
N ALA A 21 14.06 -23.52 -12.30
CA ALA A 21 12.98 -22.55 -12.17
C ALA A 21 12.80 -22.22 -10.68
N CYS A 22 13.58 -21.25 -10.19
CA CYS A 22 13.20 -20.51 -8.99
C CYS A 22 12.40 -19.28 -9.43
N GLU A 23 11.21 -19.49 -9.99
CA GLU A 23 10.20 -18.43 -9.97
C GLU A 23 9.47 -18.57 -8.64
N GLY A 24 9.87 -17.74 -7.68
CA GLY A 24 9.10 -17.55 -6.46
C GLY A 24 7.68 -17.19 -6.88
N ALA A 25 6.71 -18.01 -6.46
CA ALA A 25 5.31 -17.73 -6.73
C ALA A 25 5.01 -16.29 -6.29
N PRO A 26 4.29 -15.49 -7.11
CA PRO A 26 3.89 -14.16 -6.71
C PRO A 26 3.15 -14.27 -5.38
N ASP A 27 3.56 -13.45 -4.41
CA ASP A 27 2.98 -13.46 -3.07
C ASP A 27 1.46 -13.31 -3.19
N PRO A 28 0.65 -14.18 -2.53
CA PRO A 28 -0.79 -14.11 -2.62
C PRO A 28 -1.24 -12.71 -2.24
N GLN A 29 -1.82 -12.00 -3.20
CA GLN A 29 -2.34 -10.66 -2.93
C GLN A 29 -3.45 -10.79 -1.88
N PRO A 30 -3.49 -9.88 -0.87
CA PRO A 30 -4.55 -9.93 0.12
C PRO A 30 -5.91 -9.89 -0.57
N PRO A 31 -6.91 -10.63 -0.06
CA PRO A 31 -8.25 -10.63 -0.62
C PRO A 31 -8.72 -9.20 -0.90
N LYS A 32 -9.10 -8.95 -2.14
CA LYS A 32 -9.59 -7.66 -2.60
C LYS A 32 -11.11 -7.65 -2.54
N MET A 33 -11.67 -6.61 -1.95
CA MET A 33 -13.10 -6.33 -1.94
C MET A 33 -13.36 -5.06 -2.74
N VAL A 34 -14.57 -4.94 -3.29
CA VAL A 34 -15.06 -3.70 -3.89
C VAL A 34 -16.05 -3.09 -2.92
N SER A 35 -15.78 -1.86 -2.46
CA SER A 35 -16.69 -1.10 -1.60
C SER A 35 -18.03 -0.92 -2.30
N GLU A 36 -19.12 -1.21 -1.58
CA GLU A 36 -20.48 -1.01 -2.09
C GLU A 36 -20.88 0.47 -2.15
N VAL A 37 -20.18 1.32 -1.39
CA VAL A 37 -20.47 2.76 -1.27
C VAL A 37 -20.00 3.51 -2.51
N ASP A 38 -18.76 3.29 -2.93
CA ASP A 38 -18.10 4.09 -3.97
C ASP A 38 -17.40 3.25 -5.06
N GLY A 39 -17.50 1.92 -4.99
CA GLY A 39 -16.90 1.01 -5.96
C GLY A 39 -15.38 0.90 -5.85
N LYS A 40 -14.77 1.41 -4.76
CA LYS A 40 -13.31 1.38 -4.61
C LYS A 40 -12.80 -0.01 -4.26
N ALA A 41 -11.60 -0.27 -4.76
CA ALA A 41 -10.82 -1.43 -4.37
C ALA A 41 -10.31 -1.27 -2.93
N MET A 42 -10.70 -2.18 -2.06
CA MET A 42 -10.17 -2.29 -0.70
C MET A 42 -9.35 -3.56 -0.56
N MET A 43 -8.27 -3.48 0.22
CA MET A 43 -7.39 -4.60 0.52
C MET A 43 -7.65 -5.08 1.95
N LEU A 44 -7.73 -6.41 2.12
CA LEU A 44 -7.77 -7.01 3.45
C LEU A 44 -6.42 -6.82 4.16
N VAL A 45 -6.45 -6.16 5.30
CA VAL A 45 -5.39 -6.22 6.30
C VAL A 45 -5.75 -7.36 7.26
N PRO A 46 -4.97 -8.46 7.29
CA PRO A 46 -5.30 -9.61 8.13
C PRO A 46 -5.20 -9.26 9.61
N ALA A 47 -5.97 -9.97 10.43
CA ALA A 47 -5.86 -9.87 11.88
C ALA A 47 -4.45 -10.26 12.33
N GLY A 48 -3.93 -9.56 13.33
CA GLY A 48 -2.61 -9.89 13.84
C GLY A 48 -2.06 -8.86 14.80
N GLU A 49 -0.90 -9.21 15.35
CA GLU A 49 -0.11 -8.31 16.15
C GLU A 49 0.92 -7.59 15.28
N PHE A 50 1.06 -6.29 15.50
CA PHE A 50 2.12 -5.50 14.90
C PHE A 50 2.71 -4.51 15.91
N ILE A 51 3.83 -3.92 15.52
CA ILE A 51 4.51 -2.92 16.31
C ILE A 51 4.04 -1.53 15.88
N MET A 52 3.37 -0.82 16.79
CA MET A 52 2.92 0.56 16.58
C MET A 52 3.84 1.53 17.32
N GLY A 53 4.21 2.62 16.66
CA GLY A 53 5.06 3.66 17.23
C GLY A 53 6.56 3.37 17.08
N THR A 54 7.40 4.13 17.78
CA THR A 54 8.86 4.00 17.73
C THR A 54 9.54 4.37 19.04
N ASN A 55 10.65 3.70 19.35
CA ASN A 55 11.53 4.05 20.46
C ASN A 55 12.62 5.07 20.09
N ARG A 56 12.60 5.61 18.87
CA ARG A 56 13.53 6.66 18.45
C ARG A 56 13.34 7.91 19.31
N THR A 57 14.46 8.55 19.63
CA THR A 57 14.54 9.82 20.35
C THR A 57 15.27 10.85 19.49
N ASP A 58 15.30 12.11 19.92
CA ASP A 58 16.04 13.20 19.27
C ASP A 58 17.22 13.67 20.14
N PRO A 59 18.27 12.85 20.29
CA PRO A 59 19.37 13.13 21.22
C PRO A 59 20.16 14.39 20.84
N GLU A 60 20.18 14.75 19.56
CA GLU A 60 20.87 15.94 19.05
C GLU A 60 20.02 17.21 19.10
N ASN A 61 18.80 17.14 19.63
CA ASN A 61 17.82 18.23 19.63
C ASN A 61 17.61 18.84 18.23
N THR A 62 17.52 18.00 17.20
CA THR A 62 17.30 18.40 15.81
C THR A 62 16.01 19.20 15.64
N HIS A 63 15.00 18.93 16.47
CA HIS A 63 13.75 19.70 16.54
C HIS A 63 13.98 21.21 16.72
N LEU A 64 15.01 21.62 17.48
CA LEU A 64 15.37 23.03 17.67
C LEU A 64 15.94 23.66 16.40
N LYS A 65 16.69 22.89 15.60
CA LYS A 65 17.29 23.37 14.33
C LYS A 65 16.22 23.68 13.28
N ILE A 66 15.06 23.03 13.36
CA ILE A 66 13.91 23.23 12.46
C ILE A 66 12.79 24.09 13.07
N GLY A 67 13.03 24.73 14.21
CA GLY A 67 12.08 25.65 14.84
C GLY A 67 10.87 24.99 15.50
N THR A 68 10.92 23.68 15.76
CA THR A 68 9.84 22.95 16.45
C THR A 68 10.07 22.93 17.95
N VAL A 69 9.02 23.23 18.74
CA VAL A 69 9.09 23.26 20.21
C VAL A 69 9.18 21.85 20.82
N LYS A 70 8.57 20.87 20.15
CA LYS A 70 8.46 19.51 20.65
C LYS A 70 9.56 18.63 20.06
N PRO A 71 10.27 17.82 20.87
CA PRO A 71 11.25 16.86 20.36
C PRO A 71 10.68 15.94 19.27
N LEU A 72 11.50 15.60 18.28
CA LEU A 72 11.11 14.63 17.25
C LEU A 72 10.72 13.29 17.89
N TYR A 73 9.80 12.57 17.22
CA TYR A 73 9.29 11.26 17.62
C TYR A 73 8.48 11.21 18.93
N LYS A 74 8.36 12.31 19.69
CA LYS A 74 7.69 12.31 21.00
C LYS A 74 6.25 11.78 20.95
N ASP A 75 5.47 12.12 19.93
CA ASP A 75 4.08 11.62 19.79
C ASP A 75 3.98 10.23 19.18
N GLN A 76 5.10 9.70 18.65
CA GLN A 76 5.18 8.37 18.06
C GLN A 76 5.70 7.34 19.08
N HIS A 77 6.12 7.79 20.26
CA HIS A 77 6.66 6.98 21.34
C HIS A 77 5.55 6.55 22.35
N PRO A 78 5.67 5.39 23.01
CA PRO A 78 6.63 4.31 22.78
C PRO A 78 6.20 3.37 21.67
N GLU A 79 7.17 2.57 21.25
CA GLU A 79 6.90 1.33 20.53
C GLU A 79 6.06 0.38 21.41
N ARG A 80 4.98 -0.17 20.85
CA ARG A 80 4.10 -1.12 21.56
C ARG A 80 3.55 -2.18 20.61
N ARG A 81 3.34 -3.39 21.14
CA ARG A 81 2.61 -4.46 20.44
C ARG A 81 1.12 -4.15 20.50
N VAL A 82 0.47 -4.11 19.34
CA VAL A 82 -0.96 -3.87 19.20
C VAL A 82 -1.55 -5.00 18.39
N HIS A 83 -2.63 -5.58 18.87
CA HIS A 83 -3.46 -6.52 18.12
C HIS A 83 -4.60 -5.75 17.44
N LEU A 84 -4.82 -6.01 16.15
CA LEU A 84 -6.02 -5.57 15.42
C LEU A 84 -6.68 -6.79 14.80
N ASP A 85 -8.02 -6.79 14.84
CA ASP A 85 -8.82 -7.71 14.03
C ASP A 85 -8.64 -7.40 12.54
N ALA A 86 -9.05 -8.33 11.67
CA ALA A 86 -8.95 -8.14 10.24
C ALA A 86 -9.89 -7.02 9.78
N PHE A 87 -9.42 -6.14 8.90
CA PHE A 87 -10.22 -5.04 8.36
C PHE A 87 -9.85 -4.76 6.90
N TYR A 88 -10.75 -4.08 6.20
CA TYR A 88 -10.48 -3.60 4.85
C TYR A 88 -10.08 -2.13 4.89
N ILE A 89 -9.12 -1.76 4.05
CA ILE A 89 -8.74 -0.36 3.82
C ILE A 89 -8.60 -0.10 2.32
N ASP A 90 -8.94 1.11 1.89
CA ASP A 90 -8.77 1.51 0.49
C ASP A 90 -7.33 1.29 0.01
N GLN A 91 -7.22 0.76 -1.21
CA GLN A 91 -5.91 0.56 -1.85
C GLN A 91 -5.22 1.90 -2.18
N TYR A 92 -5.99 2.92 -2.52
CA TYR A 92 -5.53 4.25 -2.89
C TYR A 92 -6.44 5.31 -2.28
N GLU A 93 -5.91 6.51 -2.06
CA GLU A 93 -6.66 7.64 -1.56
C GLU A 93 -7.88 7.96 -2.45
N VAL A 94 -8.88 8.61 -1.84
CA VAL A 94 -10.04 9.15 -2.56
C VAL A 94 -9.56 10.20 -3.55
N THR A 95 -9.92 10.03 -4.81
CA THR A 95 -9.54 10.92 -5.90
C THR A 95 -10.50 12.09 -6.05
N ASN A 96 -10.05 13.16 -6.72
CA ASN A 96 -10.90 14.29 -7.05
C ASN A 96 -12.18 13.88 -7.82
N ARG A 97 -12.07 12.89 -8.70
CA ARG A 97 -13.22 12.41 -9.50
C ARG A 97 -14.23 11.65 -8.64
N GLU A 98 -13.76 10.81 -7.74
CA GLU A 98 -14.60 10.05 -6.81
C GLU A 98 -15.32 11.01 -5.85
N TYR A 99 -14.60 11.96 -5.24
CA TYR A 99 -15.20 12.96 -4.39
C TYR A 99 -16.21 13.85 -5.14
N LYS A 100 -15.92 14.22 -6.40
CA LYS A 100 -16.87 14.98 -7.23
C LYS A 100 -18.16 14.18 -7.49
N LYS A 101 -18.04 12.87 -7.73
CA LYS A 101 -19.20 11.99 -7.90
C LYS A 101 -20.04 11.96 -6.62
N PHE A 102 -19.41 11.81 -5.45
CA PHE A 102 -20.10 11.90 -4.16
C PHE A 102 -20.88 13.22 -4.00
N VAL A 103 -20.22 14.36 -4.27
CA VAL A 103 -20.83 15.70 -4.21
C VAL A 103 -22.06 15.79 -5.12
N ASP A 104 -21.94 15.30 -6.35
CA ASP A 104 -23.02 15.35 -7.34
C ASP A 104 -24.20 14.44 -6.96
N ASP A 105 -23.92 13.23 -6.48
CA ASP A 105 -24.94 12.23 -6.16
C ASP A 105 -25.71 12.60 -4.88
N THR A 106 -25.04 13.21 -3.89
CA THR A 106 -25.62 13.52 -2.58
C THR A 106 -26.09 14.98 -2.45
N GLN A 107 -25.81 15.81 -3.46
CA GLN A 107 -26.01 17.27 -3.40
C GLN A 107 -25.27 17.93 -2.23
N PHE A 108 -24.12 17.37 -1.85
CA PHE A 108 -23.29 17.92 -0.78
C PHE A 108 -22.68 19.26 -1.21
N HIS A 109 -22.72 20.26 -0.33
CA HIS A 109 -22.40 21.64 -0.71
C HIS A 109 -20.97 22.07 -0.36
N GLU A 110 -20.27 21.34 0.51
CA GLU A 110 -18.90 21.68 0.90
C GLU A 110 -17.91 21.15 -0.12
N LEU A 111 -17.15 22.07 -0.70
CA LEU A 111 -16.18 21.81 -1.76
C LEU A 111 -14.77 22.16 -1.29
N PRO A 112 -13.74 21.42 -1.72
CA PRO A 112 -12.37 21.80 -1.45
C PRO A 112 -12.08 23.22 -1.95
N GLY A 113 -11.52 24.07 -1.09
CA GLY A 113 -11.38 25.50 -1.40
C GLY A 113 -10.48 25.86 -2.60
N HIS A 114 -9.77 24.89 -3.17
CA HIS A 114 -8.95 25.07 -4.37
C HIS A 114 -9.68 24.66 -5.68
N TRP A 115 -10.92 24.19 -5.57
CA TRP A 115 -11.77 23.91 -6.72
C TRP A 115 -12.42 25.20 -7.23
N GLU A 116 -12.44 25.39 -8.54
CA GLU A 116 -13.01 26.57 -9.19
C GLU A 116 -14.35 26.20 -9.82
N ASP A 117 -15.39 27.00 -9.58
CA ASP A 117 -16.75 26.76 -10.10
C ASP A 117 -17.26 25.33 -9.85
N GLY A 118 -16.93 24.79 -8.68
CA GLY A 118 -17.31 23.42 -8.29
C GLY A 118 -16.56 22.32 -9.03
N ARG A 119 -15.43 22.62 -9.67
CA ARG A 119 -14.65 21.64 -10.45
C ARG A 119 -13.24 21.52 -9.92
N PHE A 120 -12.76 20.29 -9.83
CA PHE A 120 -11.35 20.03 -9.61
C PHE A 120 -10.51 20.47 -10.82
N PRO A 121 -9.20 20.77 -10.63
CA PRO A 121 -8.35 21.24 -11.72
C PRO A 121 -8.27 20.23 -12.89
N LYS A 122 -8.27 20.76 -14.12
CA LYS A 122 -8.27 19.94 -15.34
C LYS A 122 -7.10 18.94 -15.35
N GLY A 123 -7.40 17.68 -15.66
CA GLY A 123 -6.40 16.60 -15.70
C GLY A 123 -5.98 16.06 -14.33
N LYS A 124 -6.53 16.55 -13.21
CA LYS A 124 -6.21 16.10 -11.85
C LYS A 124 -7.24 15.13 -11.25
N GLY A 125 -8.18 14.66 -12.05
CA GLY A 125 -9.28 13.80 -11.60
C GLY A 125 -8.83 12.47 -10.97
N GLY A 126 -7.63 11.97 -11.30
CA GLY A 126 -7.06 10.76 -10.70
C GLY A 126 -6.06 11.02 -9.56
N LEU A 127 -5.87 12.28 -9.16
CA LEU A 127 -5.05 12.60 -7.99
C LEU A 127 -5.92 12.60 -6.73
N PRO A 128 -5.32 12.39 -5.54
CA PRO A 128 -6.01 12.51 -4.27
C PRO A 128 -6.72 13.86 -4.14
N VAL A 129 -7.94 13.85 -3.62
CA VAL A 129 -8.59 15.08 -3.17
C VAL A 129 -7.86 15.60 -1.93
N THR A 130 -7.58 16.90 -1.90
CA THR A 130 -6.91 17.56 -0.77
C THR A 130 -7.74 18.72 -0.26
N ASN A 131 -7.34 19.32 0.85
CA ASN A 131 -8.05 20.44 1.50
C ASN A 131 -9.51 20.09 1.84
N VAL A 132 -9.75 18.85 2.26
CA VAL A 132 -11.01 18.40 2.83
C VAL A 132 -10.93 18.40 4.35
N THR A 133 -12.00 18.79 5.02
CA THR A 133 -12.09 18.71 6.48
C THR A 133 -12.34 17.27 6.94
N TRP A 134 -12.07 17.00 8.22
CA TRP A 134 -12.42 15.68 8.79
C TRP A 134 -13.92 15.36 8.67
N ARG A 135 -14.79 16.38 8.78
CA ARG A 135 -16.24 16.21 8.65
C ARG A 135 -16.65 15.85 7.22
N GLU A 136 -16.00 16.43 6.22
CA GLU A 136 -16.20 16.08 4.80
C GLU A 136 -15.72 14.66 4.50
N ALA A 137 -14.54 14.29 5.01
CA ALA A 137 -14.03 12.93 4.88
C ALA A 137 -14.98 11.89 5.52
N LEU A 138 -15.54 12.20 6.69
CA LEU A 138 -16.53 11.35 7.34
C LEU A 138 -17.86 11.29 6.58
N ALA A 139 -18.28 12.38 5.92
CA ALA A 139 -19.51 12.40 5.13
C ALA A 139 -19.38 11.60 3.82
N TYR A 140 -18.15 11.48 3.29
CA TYR A 140 -17.85 10.69 2.09
C TYR A 140 -17.88 9.17 2.35
N ALA A 141 -17.33 8.74 3.49
CA ALA A 141 -17.13 7.33 3.85
C ALA A 141 -18.43 6.63 4.29
#